data_AF-G5ACF3-F1
#
_entry.id   AF-G5ACF3-F1
#
_cell.length_a   1.000
_cell.length_b   1.000
_cell.length_c   1.000
_cell.angle_alpha   90.00
_cell.angle_beta   90.00
_cell.angle_gamma   90.00
#
_symmetry.space_group_name_H-M   'P 1'
#
loop_
_entity.id
_entity.type
_entity.pdbx_description
1 polymer ?
#
loop_
_entity_poly.entity_id
_entity_poly.type
_entity_poly.pdbx_seq_one_letter_code
_entity_poly.pdbx_strand_id
1 'polypeptide(L)'
;MPIPTEHFGATRKCDSCPKEGCTGGICTYTEAQGVENTDFLLYIRSAITDYCGARTLAYASSCQKDQYDRPTFGMVNFCPSQISTAAEDYDSQVATAMHEITHALGFSAQFFPLMRYPDGTPRTPRDANGRPPTFKTGTCPNGSPIDYYVEPSTNTVQHSTERGHVVSKMVTPKVAAFVKAHFNCSSLTGAEIEQQDDSGCLGSHWEERIFEPEYMTPVDSHRNVFSALTLAFFEDSGWYRAIPSAAERLHFGENRGCAFATEKCINPDTGKSVAADHFCTSDSAESCSVDAGSRSVCTISTGKSIPRDYRYFPGAPTKGGDDFADFCPMNVGYTYGDCSNPANLVFPSKTKINILGEFYCSNCKCTATTLRSDDSTNWLVNSRRQTGCYAMRCIAPADGSNDPSKTIIEFSIPRSKTKDAVAVNCTSKGAQLSVPGFSGLLTCPDPSVICDSAESFTFADDITTSTNLRSSSATHAATSWLTMLLGWAFTAYALWQ
;
A
#
# COMPACT_ATOMS: atom_id res chain seq x y z
N MET A 1 7.73 8.64 27.97
CA MET A 1 7.15 9.87 27.41
C MET A 1 6.28 10.47 28.50
N PRO A 2 6.66 11.61 29.10
CA PRO A 2 5.82 12.23 30.12
C PRO A 2 4.58 12.83 29.45
N ILE A 3 3.42 12.24 29.73
CA ILE A 3 2.12 12.79 29.33
C ILE A 3 1.82 13.99 30.24
N PRO A 4 1.44 15.17 29.70
CA PRO A 4 1.07 16.32 30.51
C PRO A 4 -0.04 15.98 31.50
N THR A 5 0.09 16.47 32.74
CA THR A 5 -0.81 16.12 33.84
C THR A 5 -2.26 16.51 33.59
N GLU A 6 -2.47 17.57 32.80
CA GLU A 6 -3.75 18.10 32.36
C GLU A 6 -4.46 17.22 31.34
N HIS A 7 -3.73 16.37 30.60
CA HIS A 7 -4.30 15.47 29.61
C HIS A 7 -4.87 14.19 30.23
N PHE A 8 -4.58 13.90 31.50
CA PHE A 8 -5.22 12.79 32.19
C PHE A 8 -6.69 13.12 32.50
N GLY A 9 -7.54 12.09 32.49
CA GLY A 9 -8.86 12.22 33.10
C GLY A 9 -8.76 12.33 34.62
N ALA A 10 -9.86 12.77 35.24
CA ALA A 10 -9.96 12.85 36.69
C ALA A 10 -9.62 11.49 37.31
N THR A 11 -8.54 11.45 38.09
CA THR A 11 -8.01 10.22 38.67
C THR A 11 -8.47 10.12 40.11
N ARG A 12 -9.16 9.03 40.46
CA ARG A 12 -9.53 8.73 41.85
C ARG A 12 -8.37 8.03 42.54
N LYS A 13 -7.75 8.70 43.51
CA LYS A 13 -6.74 8.11 44.40
C LYS A 13 -7.37 7.82 45.76
N CYS A 14 -7.31 6.58 46.22
CA CYS A 14 -7.82 6.20 47.54
C CYS A 14 -6.65 5.88 48.48
N ASP A 15 -6.58 6.56 49.62
CA ASP A 15 -5.58 6.30 50.67
C ASP A 15 -5.94 5.09 51.54
N SER A 16 -7.22 4.69 51.51
CA SER A 16 -7.71 3.43 52.08
C SER A 16 -8.69 2.74 51.13
N CYS A 17 -8.61 1.41 51.04
CA CYS A 17 -9.47 0.60 50.15
C CYS A 17 -10.05 -0.60 50.92
N PRO A 18 -11.02 -0.38 51.82
CA PRO A 18 -11.51 -1.43 52.73
C PRO A 18 -12.41 -2.48 52.06
N LYS A 19 -12.91 -2.22 50.85
CA LYS A 19 -13.72 -3.13 50.03
C LYS A 19 -13.34 -3.02 48.55
N GLU A 20 -13.78 -4.00 47.75
CA GLU A 20 -13.65 -3.98 46.28
C GLU A 20 -14.22 -2.67 45.70
N GLY A 21 -13.55 -2.10 44.70
CA GLY A 21 -13.87 -0.75 44.18
C GLY A 21 -13.58 0.42 45.14
N CYS A 22 -12.84 0.15 46.22
CA CYS A 22 -12.55 1.08 47.32
C CYS A 22 -13.81 1.73 47.92
N THR A 23 -14.92 0.99 47.99
CA THR A 23 -16.15 1.45 48.64
C THR A 23 -15.93 1.63 50.13
N GLY A 24 -16.28 2.81 50.67
CA GLY A 24 -16.03 3.18 52.07
C GLY A 24 -14.58 3.59 52.37
N GLY A 25 -13.72 3.69 51.34
CA GLY A 25 -12.37 4.23 51.45
C GLY A 25 -12.34 5.77 51.43
N ILE A 26 -11.26 6.35 51.94
CA ILE A 26 -10.98 7.80 51.82
C ILE A 26 -10.31 8.03 50.48
N CYS A 27 -10.97 8.75 49.58
CA CYS A 27 -10.48 8.98 48.23
C CYS A 27 -10.49 10.46 47.86
N THR A 28 -9.46 10.88 47.13
CA THR A 28 -9.29 12.18 46.51
C THR A 28 -9.40 12.03 44.99
N TYR A 29 -9.81 13.10 44.31
CA TYR A 29 -9.92 13.14 42.84
C TYR A 29 -8.98 14.23 42.33
N THR A 30 -8.27 13.98 41.23
CA THR A 30 -7.54 15.04 40.52
C THR A 30 -8.51 15.88 39.69
N GLU A 31 -8.24 17.19 39.60
CA GLU A 31 -9.04 18.17 38.84
C GLU A 31 -8.84 18.09 37.31
N ALA A 32 -8.09 17.10 36.81
CA ALA A 32 -7.75 17.01 35.39
C ALA A 32 -9.00 16.63 34.57
N GLN A 33 -9.27 17.40 33.50
CA GLN A 33 -10.49 17.26 32.68
C GLN A 33 -10.27 16.50 31.37
N GLY A 34 -9.02 16.09 31.08
CA GLY A 34 -8.62 15.60 29.78
C GLY A 34 -8.51 16.74 28.76
N VAL A 35 -8.50 16.38 27.47
CA VAL A 35 -8.38 17.34 26.37
C VAL A 35 -9.76 17.59 25.74
N GLU A 36 -10.27 18.81 25.84
CA GLU A 36 -11.58 19.18 25.28
C GLU A 36 -11.58 19.17 23.74
N ASN A 37 -12.76 18.97 23.14
CA ASN A 37 -12.98 19.03 21.68
C ASN A 37 -11.99 18.19 20.87
N THR A 38 -11.57 17.05 21.42
CA THR A 38 -10.55 16.19 20.84
C THR A 38 -11.03 14.75 20.80
N ASP A 39 -10.98 14.18 19.61
CA ASP A 39 -11.47 12.82 19.37
C ASP A 39 -10.37 11.78 19.37
N PHE A 40 -9.15 12.20 19.05
CA PHE A 40 -7.95 11.38 19.06
C PHE A 40 -6.74 12.22 19.46
N LEU A 41 -5.99 11.76 20.46
CA LEU A 41 -4.78 12.41 20.92
C LEU A 41 -3.56 11.61 20.46
N LEU A 42 -2.70 12.23 19.64
CA LEU A 42 -1.48 11.62 19.16
C LEU A 42 -0.25 12.26 19.82
N TYR A 43 0.55 11.43 20.49
CA TYR A 43 1.83 11.89 21.01
C TYR A 43 2.96 11.44 20.12
N ILE A 44 3.76 12.40 19.68
CA ILE A 44 4.86 12.17 18.76
C ILE A 44 6.16 12.37 19.51
N ARG A 45 7.08 11.41 19.37
CA ARG A 45 8.47 11.53 19.81
C ARG A 45 9.44 11.14 18.72
N SER A 46 10.68 11.59 18.88
CA SER A 46 11.83 11.11 18.11
C SER A 46 12.89 10.65 19.09
N ALA A 47 12.98 9.34 19.33
CA ALA A 47 13.90 8.76 20.29
C ALA A 47 14.49 7.43 19.77
N ILE A 48 15.76 7.21 20.06
CA ILE A 48 16.41 5.92 19.83
C ILE A 48 15.90 4.94 20.89
N THR A 49 15.33 3.82 20.45
CA THR A 49 14.80 2.75 21.32
C THR A 49 15.21 1.40 20.75
N ASP A 50 15.01 0.31 21.50
CA ASP A 50 15.34 -1.05 21.03
C ASP A 50 14.54 -1.48 19.79
N TYR A 51 13.39 -0.83 19.53
CA TYR A 51 12.59 -1.02 18.32
C TYR A 51 13.17 -0.29 17.10
N CYS A 52 14.11 0.63 17.27
CA CYS A 52 14.76 1.29 16.14
C CYS A 52 15.83 0.36 15.55
N GLY A 53 15.53 -0.17 14.36
CA GLY A 53 16.41 -1.06 13.62
C GLY A 53 16.74 -0.55 12.22
N ALA A 54 17.43 -1.38 11.45
CA ALA A 54 17.76 -1.10 10.05
C ALA A 54 16.53 -1.08 9.12
N ARG A 55 15.45 -1.78 9.50
CA ARG A 55 14.19 -1.86 8.73
C ARG A 55 13.03 -1.08 9.38
N THR A 56 13.27 -0.40 10.51
CA THR A 56 12.19 0.27 11.28
C THR A 56 12.43 1.78 11.29
N LEU A 57 11.71 2.49 10.41
CA LEU A 57 11.80 3.94 10.26
C LEU A 57 11.05 4.67 11.39
N ALA A 58 9.90 4.12 11.76
CA ALA A 58 9.07 4.57 12.85
C ALA A 58 8.27 3.38 13.40
N TYR A 59 7.56 3.59 14.50
CA TYR A 59 6.56 2.65 15.00
C TYR A 59 5.48 3.41 15.77
N ALA A 60 4.29 2.86 15.79
CA ALA A 60 3.16 3.44 16.49
C ALA A 60 2.23 2.41 17.11
N SER A 61 1.41 2.87 18.05
CA SER A 61 0.39 2.03 18.66
C SER A 61 -0.73 2.89 19.24
N SER A 62 -1.94 2.32 19.30
CA SER A 62 -3.01 2.86 20.13
C SER A 62 -2.81 2.42 21.57
N CYS A 63 -2.92 3.38 22.50
CA CYS A 63 -2.68 3.18 23.92
C CYS A 63 -3.96 3.17 24.75
N GLN A 64 -5.03 3.81 24.27
CA GLN A 64 -6.34 3.83 24.92
C GLN A 64 -7.47 3.83 23.89
N LYS A 65 -8.60 3.28 24.31
CA LYS A 65 -9.87 3.28 23.58
C LYS A 65 -11.02 3.77 24.45
N ASP A 66 -12.10 4.22 23.81
CA ASP A 66 -13.33 4.61 24.49
C ASP A 66 -14.24 3.40 24.82
N GLN A 67 -15.42 3.67 25.37
CA GLN A 67 -16.43 2.67 25.73
C GLN A 67 -17.01 1.90 24.52
N TYR A 68 -16.77 2.39 23.31
CA TYR A 68 -17.13 1.75 22.05
C TYR A 68 -15.92 1.13 21.34
N ASP A 69 -14.86 0.87 22.11
CA ASP A 69 -13.61 0.29 21.66
C ASP A 69 -12.85 1.08 20.58
N ARG A 70 -13.27 2.32 20.29
CA ARG A 70 -12.59 3.18 19.31
C ARG A 70 -11.29 3.71 19.91
N PRO A 71 -10.15 3.64 19.19
CA PRO A 71 -8.92 4.30 19.61
C PRO A 71 -9.13 5.80 19.86
N THR A 72 -8.68 6.30 21.01
CA THR A 72 -8.78 7.74 21.38
C THR A 72 -7.43 8.35 21.72
N PHE A 73 -6.42 7.53 21.93
CA PHE A 73 -5.06 7.98 22.22
C PHE A 73 -4.08 6.97 21.64
N GLY A 74 -3.09 7.49 20.92
CA GLY A 74 -1.97 6.71 20.42
C GLY A 74 -0.65 7.46 20.54
N MET A 75 0.41 6.75 20.22
CA MET A 75 1.76 7.30 20.17
C MET A 75 2.45 6.89 18.87
N VAL A 76 3.35 7.73 18.40
CA VAL A 76 4.27 7.44 17.30
C VAL A 76 5.68 7.81 17.75
N ASN A 77 6.65 6.97 17.40
CA ASN A 77 8.07 7.25 17.54
C ASN A 77 8.75 7.18 16.17
N PHE A 78 9.33 8.30 15.72
CA PHE A 78 10.22 8.30 14.57
C PHE A 78 11.65 8.02 15.01
N CYS A 79 12.33 7.06 14.39
CA CYS A 79 13.69 6.71 14.77
C CYS A 79 14.67 7.77 14.26
N PRO A 80 15.38 8.51 15.14
CA PRO A 80 16.15 9.70 14.73
C PRO A 80 17.19 9.42 13.65
N SER A 81 17.80 8.22 13.65
CA SER A 81 18.81 7.82 12.67
C SER A 81 18.26 7.53 11.27
N GLN A 82 16.94 7.43 11.12
CA GLN A 82 16.26 7.14 9.87
C GLN A 82 15.59 8.39 9.26
N ILE A 83 15.57 9.51 9.99
CA ILE A 83 14.98 10.77 9.50
C ILE A 83 15.99 11.47 8.60
N SER A 84 15.57 11.76 7.36
CA SER A 84 16.37 12.46 6.36
C SER A 84 15.85 13.88 6.16
N THR A 85 16.77 14.84 6.01
CA THR A 85 16.44 16.22 5.63
C THR A 85 16.52 16.45 4.12
N ALA A 86 16.82 15.41 3.33
CA ALA A 86 16.86 15.49 1.88
C ALA A 86 15.45 15.67 1.31
N ALA A 87 15.31 16.52 0.30
CA ALA A 87 14.00 16.84 -0.28
C ALA A 87 13.41 15.64 -1.02
N GLU A 88 14.27 14.83 -1.64
CA GLU A 88 13.92 13.58 -2.33
C GLU A 88 13.33 12.51 -1.41
N ASP A 89 13.59 12.57 -0.09
CA ASP A 89 13.10 11.59 0.89
C ASP A 89 11.80 12.06 1.57
N TYR A 90 11.31 13.27 1.27
CA TYR A 90 10.16 13.86 1.98
C TYR A 90 8.89 13.02 1.80
N ASP A 91 8.57 12.63 0.58
CA ASP A 91 7.31 11.92 0.28
C ASP A 91 7.28 10.51 0.91
N SER A 92 8.38 9.76 0.86
CA SER A 92 8.49 8.44 1.53
C SER A 92 8.39 8.59 3.06
N GLN A 93 8.99 9.63 3.66
CA GLN A 93 8.85 9.88 5.10
C GLN A 93 7.43 10.28 5.49
N VAL A 94 6.70 11.01 4.64
CA VAL A 94 5.27 11.31 4.85
C VAL A 94 4.43 10.05 4.76
N ALA A 95 4.68 9.18 3.78
CA ALA A 95 3.99 7.90 3.65
C ALA A 95 4.23 7.01 4.88
N THR A 96 5.48 6.92 5.35
CA THR A 96 5.83 6.24 6.60
C THR A 96 5.08 6.83 7.80
N ALA A 97 5.02 8.15 7.94
CA ALA A 97 4.27 8.79 9.03
C ALA A 97 2.78 8.44 8.97
N MET A 98 2.18 8.41 7.79
CA MET A 98 0.78 8.03 7.60
C MET A 98 0.51 6.57 7.94
N HIS A 99 1.41 5.67 7.56
CA HIS A 99 1.38 4.25 7.90
C HIS A 99 1.33 4.06 9.42
N GLU A 100 2.25 4.68 10.14
CA GLU A 100 2.30 4.57 11.60
C GLU A 100 1.08 5.19 12.29
N ILE A 101 0.64 6.36 11.83
CA ILE A 101 -0.58 6.97 12.37
C ILE A 101 -1.79 6.05 12.15
N THR A 102 -1.83 5.29 11.05
CA THR A 102 -2.91 4.33 10.77
C THR A 102 -2.92 3.18 11.78
N HIS A 103 -1.75 2.68 12.21
CA HIS A 103 -1.69 1.75 13.35
C HIS A 103 -2.20 2.40 14.64
N ALA A 104 -1.83 3.65 14.92
CA ALA A 104 -2.32 4.38 16.10
C ALA A 104 -3.86 4.57 16.07
N LEU A 105 -4.45 4.65 14.87
CA LEU A 105 -5.90 4.69 14.64
C LEU A 105 -6.58 3.30 14.65
N GLY A 106 -5.85 2.23 14.97
CA GLY A 106 -6.42 0.91 15.23
C GLY A 106 -6.32 -0.08 14.07
N PHE A 107 -5.60 0.24 12.99
CA PHE A 107 -5.19 -0.79 12.03
C PHE A 107 -4.11 -1.66 12.67
N SER A 108 -4.50 -2.61 13.52
CA SER A 108 -3.57 -3.53 14.17
C SER A 108 -4.30 -4.80 14.58
N ALA A 109 -3.60 -5.93 14.60
CA ALA A 109 -4.15 -7.24 14.99
C ALA A 109 -4.91 -7.20 16.33
N GLN A 110 -4.39 -6.45 17.30
CA GLN A 110 -5.00 -6.29 18.63
C GLN A 110 -6.36 -5.56 18.62
N PHE A 111 -6.65 -4.81 17.56
CA PHE A 111 -7.86 -4.00 17.38
C PHE A 111 -8.90 -4.65 16.47
N PHE A 112 -8.54 -5.62 15.62
CA PHE A 112 -9.53 -6.32 14.80
C PHE A 112 -10.64 -7.02 15.62
N PRO A 113 -10.37 -7.66 16.77
CA PRO A 113 -11.42 -8.22 17.62
C PRO A 113 -12.35 -7.14 18.20
N LEU A 114 -11.92 -5.88 18.21
CA LEU A 114 -12.61 -4.76 18.81
C LEU A 114 -13.55 -4.02 17.84
N MET A 115 -13.49 -4.34 16.55
CA MET A 115 -14.34 -3.73 15.52
C MET A 115 -15.83 -3.94 15.81
N ARG A 116 -16.65 -2.99 15.36
CA ARG A 116 -18.10 -2.93 15.57
C ARG A 116 -18.85 -2.89 14.24
N TYR A 117 -20.09 -3.36 14.26
CA TYR A 117 -21.01 -3.14 13.17
C TYR A 117 -21.45 -1.67 13.14
N PRO A 118 -22.03 -1.18 12.02
CA PRO A 118 -22.51 0.21 11.91
C PRO A 118 -23.55 0.61 12.98
N ASP A 119 -24.27 -0.35 13.56
CA ASP A 119 -25.21 -0.12 14.66
C ASP A 119 -24.53 0.02 16.04
N GLY A 120 -23.19 -0.04 16.09
CA GLY A 120 -22.39 0.04 17.30
C GLY A 120 -22.27 -1.27 18.08
N THR A 121 -22.86 -2.38 17.62
CA THR A 121 -22.71 -3.67 18.30
C THR A 121 -21.32 -4.30 18.01
N PRO A 122 -20.69 -4.98 18.99
CA PRO A 122 -19.42 -5.68 18.75
C PRO A 122 -19.53 -6.75 17.67
N ARG A 123 -18.59 -6.77 16.71
CA ARG A 123 -18.48 -7.87 15.73
C ARG A 123 -18.04 -9.18 16.37
N THR A 124 -17.16 -9.06 17.36
CA THR A 124 -16.68 -10.19 18.16
C THR A 124 -17.52 -10.31 19.43
N PRO A 125 -18.09 -11.50 19.72
CA PRO A 125 -18.82 -11.75 20.95
C PRO A 125 -18.02 -11.32 22.19
N ARG A 126 -18.73 -10.79 23.19
CA ARG A 126 -18.12 -10.31 24.43
C ARG A 126 -18.53 -11.20 25.61
N ASP A 127 -17.64 -11.33 26.59
CA ASP A 127 -17.97 -11.90 27.90
C ASP A 127 -18.85 -10.94 28.72
N ALA A 128 -19.23 -11.35 29.95
CA ALA A 128 -20.04 -10.53 30.85
C ALA A 128 -19.38 -9.21 31.26
N ASN A 129 -18.07 -9.06 31.07
CA ASN A 129 -17.29 -7.87 31.35
C ASN A 129 -17.03 -7.03 30.09
N GLY A 130 -17.64 -7.37 28.96
CA GLY A 130 -17.46 -6.67 27.68
C GLY A 130 -16.17 -7.00 26.94
N ARG A 131 -15.47 -8.10 27.28
CA ARG A 131 -14.16 -8.45 26.72
C ARG A 131 -14.26 -9.49 25.59
N PRO A 132 -13.49 -9.37 24.50
CA PRO A 132 -13.37 -10.42 23.49
C PRO A 132 -12.69 -11.69 24.05
N PRO A 133 -12.84 -12.84 23.37
CA PRO A 133 -12.10 -14.06 23.67
C PRO A 133 -10.60 -13.80 23.67
N THR A 134 -9.93 -14.22 24.75
CA THR A 134 -8.49 -14.00 24.94
C THR A 134 -7.82 -15.30 25.38
N PHE A 135 -6.76 -15.67 24.69
CA PHE A 135 -5.98 -16.87 24.92
C PHE A 135 -4.56 -16.49 25.37
N LYS A 136 -4.05 -17.22 26.38
CA LYS A 136 -2.68 -17.02 26.92
C LYS A 136 -1.76 -18.23 26.73
N THR A 137 -2.29 -19.29 26.13
CA THR A 137 -1.62 -20.57 25.87
C THR A 137 -2.32 -21.24 24.71
N GLY A 138 -1.62 -22.06 23.94
CA GLY A 138 -2.19 -22.83 22.84
C GLY A 138 -1.40 -22.63 21.56
N THR A 139 -2.07 -22.83 20.42
CA THR A 139 -1.47 -22.73 19.10
C THR A 139 -2.33 -21.81 18.24
N CYS A 140 -1.69 -20.80 17.65
CA CYS A 140 -2.29 -19.88 16.70
C CYS A 140 -2.74 -20.63 15.43
N PRO A 141 -3.63 -20.03 14.61
CA PRO A 141 -4.00 -20.60 13.31
C PRO A 141 -2.80 -20.85 12.38
N ASN A 142 -1.76 -20.01 12.45
CA ASN A 142 -0.51 -20.16 11.68
C ASN A 142 0.45 -21.22 12.27
N GLY A 143 0.10 -21.89 13.37
CA GLY A 143 0.93 -22.91 14.03
C GLY A 143 1.90 -22.38 15.08
N SER A 144 2.05 -21.06 15.24
CA SER A 144 2.87 -20.45 16.29
C SER A 144 2.29 -20.67 17.69
N PRO A 145 3.11 -20.71 18.75
CA PRO A 145 2.60 -20.78 20.12
C PRO A 145 1.91 -19.47 20.53
N ILE A 146 0.80 -19.57 21.24
CA ILE A 146 0.10 -18.40 21.80
C ILE A 146 0.80 -17.99 23.11
N ASP A 147 1.30 -16.75 23.14
CA ASP A 147 1.64 -16.04 24.39
C ASP A 147 0.47 -15.17 24.86
N TYR A 148 -0.04 -14.32 23.96
CA TYR A 148 -1.26 -13.54 24.18
C TYR A 148 -1.98 -13.30 22.85
N TYR A 149 -3.23 -13.73 22.74
CA TYR A 149 -4.01 -13.58 21.52
C TYR A 149 -5.45 -13.20 21.85
N VAL A 150 -5.90 -12.09 21.29
CA VAL A 150 -7.30 -11.69 21.32
C VAL A 150 -7.91 -12.12 20.00
N GLU A 151 -8.82 -13.07 20.04
CA GLU A 151 -9.35 -13.70 18.84
C GLU A 151 -10.49 -12.87 18.25
N PRO A 152 -10.40 -12.44 16.98
CA PRO A 152 -11.51 -11.81 16.28
C PRO A 152 -12.57 -12.84 15.89
N SER A 153 -13.81 -12.40 15.77
CA SER A 153 -14.88 -13.24 15.19
C SER A 153 -14.57 -13.63 13.74
N THR A 154 -15.09 -14.79 13.33
CA THR A 154 -15.06 -15.28 11.94
C THR A 154 -15.79 -14.37 10.95
N ASN A 155 -16.54 -13.38 11.42
CA ASN A 155 -17.15 -12.33 10.59
C ASN A 155 -16.23 -11.12 10.38
N THR A 156 -15.07 -11.08 11.05
CA THR A 156 -14.05 -10.06 10.90
C THR A 156 -12.82 -10.63 10.22
N VAL A 157 -12.26 -11.73 10.75
CA VAL A 157 -11.09 -12.40 10.17
C VAL A 157 -11.39 -13.88 10.00
N GLN A 158 -11.07 -14.43 8.83
CA GLN A 158 -11.14 -15.86 8.56
C GLN A 158 -9.78 -16.41 8.20
N HIS A 159 -9.56 -17.66 8.57
CA HIS A 159 -8.36 -18.40 8.22
C HIS A 159 -8.71 -19.50 7.22
N SER A 160 -7.84 -19.71 6.25
CA SER A 160 -7.98 -20.79 5.25
C SER A 160 -6.61 -21.28 4.83
N THR A 161 -6.53 -22.44 4.16
CA THR A 161 -5.25 -22.92 3.62
C THR A 161 -5.19 -22.58 2.14
N GLU A 162 -4.22 -21.74 1.76
CA GLU A 162 -3.95 -21.36 0.37
C GLU A 162 -2.45 -21.45 0.12
N ARG A 163 -2.06 -21.79 -1.12
CA ARG A 163 -0.64 -21.87 -1.53
C ARG A 163 0.27 -22.79 -0.69
N GLY A 164 -0.32 -23.67 0.13
CA GLY A 164 0.38 -24.62 1.01
C GLY A 164 0.56 -24.17 2.46
N HIS A 165 0.06 -22.99 2.84
CA HIS A 165 0.13 -22.45 4.21
C HIS A 165 -1.22 -21.87 4.64
N VAL A 166 -1.35 -21.52 5.92
CA VAL A 166 -2.56 -20.88 6.45
C VAL A 166 -2.52 -19.41 6.13
N VAL A 167 -3.52 -18.87 5.44
CA VAL A 167 -3.69 -17.43 5.19
C VAL A 167 -4.77 -16.84 6.08
N SER A 168 -4.59 -15.59 6.50
CA SER A 168 -5.56 -14.81 7.28
C SER A 168 -6.20 -13.76 6.39
N LYS A 169 -7.53 -13.67 6.35
CA LYS A 169 -8.26 -12.72 5.51
C LYS A 169 -9.20 -11.86 6.33
N MET A 170 -9.16 -10.54 6.15
CA MET A 170 -10.19 -9.65 6.66
C MET A 170 -11.42 -9.73 5.76
N VAL A 171 -12.51 -10.25 6.31
CA VAL A 171 -13.75 -10.58 5.56
C VAL A 171 -14.88 -9.59 5.79
N THR A 172 -14.56 -8.40 6.30
CA THR A 172 -15.57 -7.37 6.55
C THR A 172 -16.18 -6.85 5.23
N PRO A 173 -17.44 -6.38 5.23
CA PRO A 173 -18.20 -6.19 4.00
C PRO A 173 -17.55 -5.28 2.94
N LYS A 174 -17.03 -4.11 3.33
CA LYS A 174 -16.42 -3.15 2.39
C LYS A 174 -15.04 -3.61 1.95
N VAL A 175 -14.24 -4.21 2.84
CA VAL A 175 -12.95 -4.83 2.48
C VAL A 175 -13.15 -5.95 1.46
N ALA A 176 -14.12 -6.85 1.71
CA ALA A 176 -14.48 -7.92 0.78
C ALA A 176 -14.99 -7.37 -0.56
N ALA A 177 -15.80 -6.31 -0.54
CA ALA A 177 -16.28 -5.65 -1.75
C ALA A 177 -15.14 -5.04 -2.58
N PHE A 178 -14.18 -4.37 -1.92
CA PHE A 178 -12.99 -3.81 -2.57
C PHE A 178 -12.22 -4.91 -3.30
N VAL A 179 -11.80 -5.98 -2.63
CA VAL A 179 -10.93 -7.00 -3.25
C VAL A 179 -11.62 -7.75 -4.38
N LYS A 180 -12.94 -8.00 -4.27
CA LYS A 180 -13.71 -8.63 -5.35
C LYS A 180 -13.70 -7.77 -6.61
N ALA A 181 -13.88 -6.47 -6.45
CA ALA A 181 -13.88 -5.52 -7.56
C ALA A 181 -12.47 -5.29 -8.10
N HIS A 182 -11.50 -5.05 -7.22
CA HIS A 182 -10.10 -4.78 -7.53
C HIS A 182 -9.49 -5.91 -8.36
N PHE A 183 -9.52 -7.15 -7.86
CA PHE A 183 -8.98 -8.29 -8.60
C PHE A 183 -9.90 -8.79 -9.72
N ASN A 184 -11.12 -8.27 -9.85
CA ASN A 184 -12.18 -8.84 -10.69
C ASN A 184 -12.41 -10.34 -10.42
N CYS A 185 -12.61 -10.67 -9.14
CA CYS A 185 -12.80 -12.03 -8.66
C CYS A 185 -13.92 -12.11 -7.60
N SER A 186 -15.11 -12.54 -8.01
CA SER A 186 -16.28 -12.59 -7.14
C SER A 186 -16.20 -13.63 -6.01
N SER A 187 -15.33 -14.64 -6.14
CA SER A 187 -15.15 -15.71 -5.16
C SER A 187 -14.24 -15.33 -3.98
N LEU A 188 -13.52 -14.22 -4.04
CA LEU A 188 -12.73 -13.76 -2.90
C LEU A 188 -13.64 -13.40 -1.73
N THR A 189 -13.24 -13.78 -0.52
CA THR A 189 -14.04 -13.55 0.70
C THR A 189 -13.56 -12.34 1.49
N GLY A 190 -12.32 -11.88 1.27
CA GLY A 190 -11.69 -10.83 2.05
C GLY A 190 -10.26 -10.53 1.57
N ALA A 191 -9.64 -9.52 2.14
CA ALA A 191 -8.26 -9.13 1.87
C ALA A 191 -7.28 -9.92 2.73
N GLU A 192 -6.19 -10.44 2.14
CA GLU A 192 -5.13 -11.12 2.88
C GLU A 192 -4.40 -10.15 3.81
N ILE A 193 -4.16 -10.61 5.04
CA ILE A 193 -3.39 -9.93 6.07
C ILE A 193 -2.02 -10.60 6.10
N GLU A 194 -0.98 -9.77 6.14
CA GLU A 194 0.42 -10.19 6.26
C GLU A 194 0.64 -11.15 7.44
N GLN A 195 1.59 -12.08 7.30
CA GLN A 195 1.89 -13.07 8.35
C GLN A 195 3.37 -13.19 8.68
N GLN A 196 4.24 -12.48 7.96
CA GLN A 196 5.68 -12.50 8.13
C GLN A 196 6.20 -11.26 8.87
N ASP A 197 5.33 -10.27 9.14
CA ASP A 197 5.62 -9.03 9.90
C ASP A 197 5.89 -9.26 11.39
N ASP A 198 5.16 -10.18 12.03
CA ASP A 198 5.23 -10.43 13.46
C ASP A 198 5.22 -11.91 13.83
N SER A 199 5.84 -12.25 14.96
CA SER A 199 5.80 -13.61 15.55
C SER A 199 4.44 -13.99 16.19
N GLY A 200 3.41 -13.14 16.01
CA GLY A 200 2.09 -13.30 16.60
C GLY A 200 1.17 -14.28 15.85
N CYS A 201 -0.08 -14.39 16.30
CA CYS A 201 -1.09 -15.20 15.63
C CYS A 201 -1.68 -14.55 14.37
N LEU A 202 -1.52 -13.23 14.22
CA LEU A 202 -2.13 -12.43 13.16
C LEU A 202 -1.29 -11.15 12.97
N GLY A 203 -1.02 -10.79 11.72
CA GLY A 203 -0.28 -9.57 11.37
C GLY A 203 -1.12 -8.30 11.43
N SER A 204 -0.45 -7.17 11.26
CA SER A 204 -1.02 -5.83 11.34
C SER A 204 -0.92 -5.06 10.02
N HIS A 205 -0.63 -5.74 8.92
CA HIS A 205 -0.50 -5.15 7.58
C HIS A 205 -1.34 -5.91 6.56
N TRP A 206 -1.57 -5.28 5.40
CA TRP A 206 -2.03 -6.00 4.21
C TRP A 206 -0.90 -6.85 3.63
N GLU A 207 -1.28 -7.98 3.02
CA GLU A 207 -0.35 -8.89 2.34
C GLU A 207 0.41 -8.19 1.21
N GLU A 208 1.73 -8.04 1.37
CA GLU A 208 2.61 -7.36 0.40
C GLU A 208 2.54 -8.02 -0.98
N ARG A 209 2.45 -9.36 -1.05
CA ARG A 209 2.45 -10.11 -2.32
C ARG A 209 1.40 -9.63 -3.32
N ILE A 210 0.23 -9.20 -2.86
CA ILE A 210 -0.91 -8.85 -3.74
C ILE A 210 -1.36 -7.40 -3.62
N PHE A 211 -0.81 -6.66 -2.67
CA PHE A 211 -1.16 -5.27 -2.44
C PHE A 211 0.02 -4.30 -2.53
N GLU A 212 1.23 -4.69 -2.94
CA GLU A 212 2.27 -3.71 -3.34
C GLU A 212 1.68 -2.64 -4.28
N PRO A 213 1.92 -1.32 -4.14
CA PRO A 213 2.59 -0.62 -3.05
C PRO A 213 1.59 0.05 -2.08
N GLU A 214 0.48 -0.59 -1.72
CA GLU A 214 -0.51 -0.05 -0.77
C GLU A 214 0.17 0.35 0.54
N TYR A 215 -0.12 1.54 1.04
CA TYR A 215 0.68 2.14 2.10
C TYR A 215 0.63 1.40 3.45
N MET A 216 -0.31 0.48 3.68
CA MET A 216 -0.42 -0.38 4.86
C MET A 216 0.12 -1.80 4.64
N THR A 217 0.88 -2.06 3.57
CA THR A 217 1.74 -3.24 3.50
C THR A 217 3.03 -3.01 4.32
N PRO A 218 3.76 -4.06 4.73
CA PRO A 218 4.93 -3.91 5.61
C PRO A 218 6.19 -3.34 4.92
N VAL A 219 6.15 -3.06 3.62
CA VAL A 219 7.32 -2.62 2.83
C VAL A 219 7.09 -1.21 2.27
N ASP A 220 7.97 -0.28 2.66
CA ASP A 220 8.04 1.03 2.00
C ASP A 220 8.47 0.85 0.54
N SER A 221 7.63 1.32 -0.37
CA SER A 221 7.73 1.06 -1.79
C SER A 221 7.93 2.37 -2.55
N HIS A 222 8.40 2.28 -3.80
CA HIS A 222 8.50 3.49 -4.62
C HIS A 222 7.10 3.96 -5.02
N ARG A 223 6.61 5.01 -4.32
CA ARG A 223 5.25 5.60 -4.42
C ARG A 223 4.18 4.73 -3.76
N ASN A 224 4.17 4.69 -2.43
CA ASN A 224 3.07 4.05 -1.70
C ASN A 224 1.72 4.69 -2.05
N VAL A 225 0.70 3.83 -2.17
CA VAL A 225 -0.65 4.21 -2.61
C VAL A 225 -1.58 4.19 -1.41
N PHE A 226 -2.24 5.32 -1.15
CA PHE A 226 -3.33 5.39 -0.19
C PHE A 226 -4.63 4.88 -0.83
N SER A 227 -4.85 3.58 -0.77
CA SER A 227 -5.94 2.97 -1.54
C SER A 227 -7.28 2.97 -0.80
N ALA A 228 -8.34 2.68 -1.56
CA ALA A 228 -9.65 2.43 -1.00
C ALA A 228 -9.72 1.17 -0.11
N LEU A 229 -8.72 0.27 -0.15
CA LEU A 229 -8.68 -0.90 0.72
C LEU A 229 -8.59 -0.50 2.19
N THR A 230 -7.67 0.38 2.53
CA THR A 230 -7.48 0.83 3.91
C THR A 230 -8.61 1.75 4.38
N LEU A 231 -9.17 2.56 3.48
CA LEU A 231 -10.41 3.30 3.77
C LEU A 231 -11.59 2.35 4.03
N ALA A 232 -11.69 1.23 3.31
CA ALA A 232 -12.71 0.22 3.55
C ALA A 232 -12.56 -0.41 4.94
N PHE A 233 -11.33 -0.68 5.38
CA PHE A 233 -11.06 -1.09 6.77
C PHE A 233 -11.57 -0.06 7.77
N PHE A 234 -11.22 1.21 7.59
CA PHE A 234 -11.62 2.26 8.53
C PHE A 234 -13.12 2.38 8.64
N GLU A 235 -13.86 2.27 7.54
CA GLU A 235 -15.31 2.26 7.63
C GLU A 235 -15.85 0.97 8.27
N ASP A 236 -15.35 -0.20 7.87
CA ASP A 236 -15.82 -1.48 8.42
C ASP A 236 -15.49 -1.65 9.91
N SER A 237 -14.50 -0.91 10.43
CA SER A 237 -14.16 -0.87 11.85
C SER A 237 -15.31 -0.42 12.74
N GLY A 238 -16.24 0.38 12.19
CA GLY A 238 -17.32 1.01 12.94
C GLY A 238 -16.88 2.22 13.77
N TRP A 239 -15.62 2.63 13.68
CA TRP A 239 -15.04 3.76 14.41
C TRP A 239 -15.00 5.06 13.63
N TYR A 240 -14.94 4.93 12.30
CA TYR A 240 -14.69 6.04 11.38
C TYR A 240 -15.69 6.02 10.24
N ARG A 241 -15.88 7.20 9.65
CA ARG A 241 -16.53 7.34 8.34
C ARG A 241 -15.47 7.77 7.34
N ALA A 242 -15.11 6.88 6.44
CA ALA A 242 -14.10 7.13 5.44
C ALA A 242 -14.66 8.00 4.31
N ILE A 243 -13.76 8.69 3.61
CA ILE A 243 -14.08 9.50 2.43
C ILE A 243 -13.48 8.78 1.20
N PRO A 244 -14.26 7.92 0.51
CA PRO A 244 -13.81 7.15 -0.65
C PRO A 244 -13.13 7.94 -1.75
N SER A 245 -13.55 9.19 -1.97
CA SER A 245 -13.01 10.05 -3.02
C SER A 245 -11.57 10.51 -2.75
N ALA A 246 -11.04 10.29 -1.54
CA ALA A 246 -9.64 10.54 -1.21
C ALA A 246 -8.72 9.36 -1.57
N ALA A 247 -9.29 8.22 -1.99
CA ALA A 247 -8.51 7.06 -2.39
C ALA A 247 -7.71 7.33 -3.67
N GLU A 248 -6.47 6.91 -3.66
CA GLU A 248 -5.66 6.72 -4.84
C GLU A 248 -5.95 5.35 -5.47
N ARG A 249 -5.76 5.24 -6.78
CA ARG A 249 -5.95 3.99 -7.51
C ARG A 249 -4.78 3.06 -7.26
N LEU A 250 -5.07 1.89 -6.68
CA LEU A 250 -4.12 0.78 -6.63
C LEU A 250 -4.14 0.06 -7.98
N HIS A 251 -3.03 0.09 -8.72
CA HIS A 251 -2.93 -0.57 -10.03
C HIS A 251 -2.53 -2.04 -9.93
N PHE A 252 -1.75 -2.39 -8.90
CA PHE A 252 -1.19 -3.72 -8.74
C PHE A 252 -2.28 -4.74 -8.43
N GLY A 253 -2.31 -5.84 -9.19
CA GLY A 253 -3.34 -6.86 -9.07
C GLY A 253 -4.69 -6.48 -9.69
N GLU A 254 -4.88 -5.23 -10.12
CA GLU A 254 -6.16 -4.78 -10.66
C GLU A 254 -6.55 -5.60 -11.90
N ASN A 255 -7.77 -6.15 -11.90
CA ASN A 255 -8.35 -7.00 -12.93
C ASN A 255 -7.52 -8.26 -13.27
N ARG A 256 -6.64 -8.74 -12.38
CA ARG A 256 -5.79 -9.93 -12.64
C ARG A 256 -6.48 -11.27 -12.41
N GLY A 257 -7.70 -11.25 -11.90
CA GLY A 257 -8.52 -12.43 -11.65
C GLY A 257 -8.09 -13.21 -10.41
N CYS A 258 -8.87 -14.24 -10.09
CA CYS A 258 -8.71 -15.02 -8.86
C CYS A 258 -7.33 -15.66 -8.72
N ALA A 259 -6.75 -16.15 -9.83
CA ALA A 259 -5.46 -16.83 -9.79
C ALA A 259 -4.32 -15.94 -9.28
N PHE A 260 -4.37 -14.63 -9.52
CA PHE A 260 -3.40 -13.69 -8.97
C PHE A 260 -3.47 -13.64 -7.44
N ALA A 261 -4.69 -13.61 -6.90
CA ALA A 261 -4.93 -13.52 -5.46
C ALA A 261 -4.71 -14.86 -4.75
N THR A 262 -5.06 -16.01 -5.34
CA THR A 262 -5.11 -17.29 -4.61
C THR A 262 -3.98 -18.27 -4.93
N GLU A 263 -3.36 -18.19 -6.11
CA GLU A 263 -2.32 -19.12 -6.54
C GLU A 263 -0.91 -18.59 -6.20
N LYS A 264 0.09 -19.48 -6.28
CA LYS A 264 1.49 -19.07 -6.18
C LYS A 264 1.83 -18.08 -7.31
N CYS A 265 2.55 -17.01 -6.99
CA CYS A 265 2.96 -15.98 -7.95
C CYS A 265 3.74 -16.54 -9.15
N ILE A 266 4.49 -17.62 -8.93
CA ILE A 266 5.18 -18.37 -9.97
C ILE A 266 4.90 -19.85 -9.75
N ASN A 267 4.49 -20.54 -10.81
CA ASN A 267 4.26 -21.98 -10.77
C ASN A 267 5.60 -22.72 -10.52
N PRO A 268 5.71 -23.52 -9.43
CA PRO A 268 6.96 -24.16 -9.03
C PRO A 268 7.44 -25.28 -9.95
N ASP A 269 6.55 -25.82 -10.81
CA ASP A 269 6.87 -26.88 -11.76
C ASP A 269 7.34 -26.30 -13.10
N THR A 270 6.69 -25.22 -13.56
CA THR A 270 6.97 -24.62 -14.88
C THR A 270 7.87 -23.39 -14.82
N GLY A 271 8.07 -22.79 -13.64
CA GLY A 271 8.77 -21.52 -13.47
C GLY A 271 8.07 -20.34 -14.16
N LYS A 272 6.76 -20.44 -14.42
CA LYS A 272 5.99 -19.39 -15.12
C LYS A 272 5.25 -18.53 -14.10
N SER A 273 5.40 -17.22 -14.24
CA SER A 273 4.65 -16.23 -13.47
C SER A 273 3.16 -16.24 -13.83
N VAL A 274 2.29 -16.04 -12.84
CA VAL A 274 0.84 -15.82 -13.05
C VAL A 274 0.57 -14.45 -13.69
N ALA A 275 1.47 -13.48 -13.49
CA ALA A 275 1.41 -12.15 -14.06
C ALA A 275 2.84 -11.58 -14.22
N ALA A 276 3.43 -11.72 -15.41
CA ALA A 276 4.86 -11.42 -15.64
C ALA A 276 5.25 -9.94 -15.50
N ASP A 277 4.28 -9.03 -15.60
CA ASP A 277 4.45 -7.60 -15.34
C ASP A 277 4.46 -7.27 -13.84
N HIS A 278 3.96 -8.17 -12.98
CA HIS A 278 3.98 -8.04 -11.52
C HIS A 278 5.11 -8.88 -10.93
N PHE A 279 5.09 -10.19 -11.17
CA PHE A 279 6.06 -11.14 -10.63
C PHE A 279 7.08 -11.57 -11.68
N CYS A 280 8.35 -11.35 -11.38
CA CYS A 280 9.45 -11.51 -12.33
C CYS A 280 10.24 -12.81 -12.09
N THR A 281 10.64 -13.48 -13.17
CA THR A 281 11.39 -14.75 -13.08
C THR A 281 12.91 -14.59 -13.29
N SER A 282 13.34 -13.38 -13.68
CA SER A 282 14.71 -13.02 -14.02
C SER A 282 14.94 -11.51 -13.92
N ASP A 283 16.17 -11.11 -13.60
CA ASP A 283 16.64 -9.71 -13.55
C ASP A 283 17.37 -9.28 -14.85
N SER A 284 17.22 -10.05 -15.93
CA SER A 284 17.93 -9.81 -17.20
C SER A 284 17.37 -8.64 -18.01
N ALA A 285 16.21 -8.11 -17.63
CA ALA A 285 15.58 -6.96 -18.26
C ALA A 285 14.86 -6.11 -17.20
N GLU A 286 14.90 -4.79 -17.37
CA GLU A 286 14.02 -3.86 -16.66
C GLU A 286 12.60 -3.95 -17.21
N SER A 287 11.63 -3.58 -16.39
CA SER A 287 10.22 -3.46 -16.76
C SER A 287 9.75 -2.02 -16.48
N CYS A 288 8.43 -1.80 -16.53
CA CYS A 288 7.78 -0.63 -15.98
C CYS A 288 7.08 -1.01 -14.68
N SER A 289 6.93 -0.08 -13.75
CA SER A 289 5.97 -0.25 -12.66
C SER A 289 4.56 -0.40 -13.25
N VAL A 290 3.66 -1.07 -12.53
CA VAL A 290 2.32 -1.42 -13.03
C VAL A 290 1.45 -0.19 -13.34
N ASP A 291 1.70 0.93 -12.66
CA ASP A 291 1.08 2.25 -12.88
C ASP A 291 1.75 3.04 -14.04
N ALA A 292 2.79 2.47 -14.63
CA ALA A 292 3.69 3.06 -15.61
C ALA A 292 4.34 4.39 -15.16
N GLY A 293 4.31 4.74 -13.87
CA GLY A 293 4.90 5.98 -13.36
C GLY A 293 6.44 5.95 -13.37
N SER A 294 7.01 4.75 -13.34
CA SER A 294 8.45 4.55 -13.28
C SER A 294 8.87 3.32 -14.08
N ARG A 295 10.17 3.25 -14.32
CA ARG A 295 10.84 2.00 -14.67
C ARG A 295 10.92 1.13 -13.43
N SER A 296 10.92 -0.18 -13.62
CA SER A 296 11.00 -1.14 -12.54
C SER A 296 12.15 -2.13 -12.71
N VAL A 297 12.58 -2.66 -11.57
CA VAL A 297 13.60 -3.71 -11.46
C VAL A 297 13.00 -4.93 -10.78
N CYS A 298 13.54 -6.09 -11.14
CA CYS A 298 13.13 -7.36 -10.53
C CYS A 298 13.81 -7.54 -9.17
N THR A 299 13.05 -7.77 -8.10
CA THR A 299 13.56 -7.98 -6.72
C THR A 299 14.10 -9.38 -6.47
N ILE A 300 14.31 -10.17 -7.53
CA ILE A 300 14.77 -11.53 -7.41
C ILE A 300 16.18 -11.61 -6.83
N SER A 301 16.35 -12.54 -5.88
CA SER A 301 17.59 -12.79 -5.18
C SER A 301 17.83 -14.29 -5.04
N THR A 302 19.06 -14.67 -4.71
CA THR A 302 19.46 -16.07 -4.47
C THR A 302 20.23 -16.18 -3.17
N GLY A 303 20.16 -17.35 -2.52
CA GLY A 303 20.92 -17.64 -1.29
C GLY A 303 20.14 -17.44 0.01
N LYS A 304 18.84 -17.13 -0.09
CA LYS A 304 17.93 -17.08 1.07
C LYS A 304 17.51 -18.49 1.49
N SER A 305 17.25 -18.70 2.78
CA SER A 305 16.56 -19.91 3.27
C SER A 305 15.07 -19.73 3.07
N ILE A 306 14.49 -20.40 2.07
CA ILE A 306 13.07 -20.25 1.71
C ILE A 306 12.29 -21.51 2.16
N PRO A 307 11.20 -21.36 2.95
CA PRO A 307 10.35 -22.48 3.34
C PRO A 307 9.69 -23.15 2.13
N ARG A 308 9.30 -24.43 2.26
CA ARG A 308 8.85 -25.25 1.13
C ARG A 308 7.64 -24.63 0.39
N ASP A 309 6.72 -24.04 1.14
CA ASP A 309 5.48 -23.48 0.60
C ASP A 309 5.72 -22.18 -0.20
N TYR A 310 6.86 -21.52 0.01
CA TYR A 310 7.27 -20.30 -0.69
C TYR A 310 8.34 -20.53 -1.77
N ARG A 311 8.60 -21.79 -2.16
CA ARG A 311 9.55 -22.09 -3.26
C ARG A 311 8.85 -22.03 -4.61
N TYR A 312 9.44 -21.26 -5.52
CA TYR A 312 8.84 -20.90 -6.82
C TYR A 312 9.62 -21.38 -8.04
N PHE A 313 10.88 -21.75 -7.88
CA PHE A 313 11.76 -22.04 -9.01
C PHE A 313 12.18 -23.52 -9.03
N PRO A 314 11.93 -24.25 -10.14
CA PRO A 314 12.35 -25.64 -10.29
C PRO A 314 13.85 -25.80 -10.04
N GLY A 315 14.23 -26.66 -9.09
CA GLY A 315 15.64 -26.93 -8.77
C GLY A 315 16.42 -25.78 -8.13
N ALA A 316 15.78 -24.66 -7.79
CA ALA A 316 16.43 -23.49 -7.19
C ALA A 316 15.72 -23.06 -5.89
N PRO A 317 15.84 -23.85 -4.80
CA PRO A 317 15.06 -23.64 -3.56
C PRO A 317 15.46 -22.40 -2.76
N THR A 318 16.53 -21.70 -3.13
CA THR A 318 17.02 -20.48 -2.46
C THR A 318 16.79 -19.22 -3.30
N LYS A 319 16.08 -19.35 -4.43
CA LYS A 319 15.77 -18.27 -5.38
C LYS A 319 14.36 -17.73 -5.10
N GLY A 320 14.24 -16.42 -4.88
CA GLY A 320 12.98 -15.76 -4.51
C GLY A 320 13.13 -14.26 -4.26
N GLY A 321 12.09 -13.62 -3.76
CA GLY A 321 12.00 -12.20 -3.42
C GLY A 321 12.13 -11.92 -1.92
N ASP A 322 11.46 -10.87 -1.46
CA ASP A 322 11.36 -10.48 -0.05
C ASP A 322 10.42 -11.41 0.74
N ASP A 323 10.65 -11.58 2.03
CA ASP A 323 9.88 -12.50 2.88
C ASP A 323 8.44 -12.05 3.14
N PHE A 324 8.19 -10.73 3.21
CA PHE A 324 6.83 -10.18 3.31
C PHE A 324 6.00 -10.45 2.06
N ALA A 325 6.62 -10.40 0.88
CA ALA A 325 5.93 -10.71 -0.37
C ALA A 325 5.78 -12.23 -0.60
N ASP A 326 5.66 -13.05 0.44
CA ASP A 326 5.67 -14.52 0.35
C ASP A 326 6.90 -15.07 -0.41
N PHE A 327 8.05 -14.38 -0.42
CA PHE A 327 9.21 -14.68 -1.29
C PHE A 327 8.94 -14.57 -2.80
N CYS A 328 7.85 -13.95 -3.22
CA CYS A 328 7.57 -13.65 -4.62
C CYS A 328 8.50 -12.55 -5.11
N PRO A 329 9.32 -12.80 -6.14
CA PRO A 329 10.08 -11.73 -6.79
C PRO A 329 9.13 -10.85 -7.62
N MET A 330 9.23 -9.52 -7.43
CA MET A 330 8.33 -8.53 -8.00
C MET A 330 9.09 -7.52 -8.87
N ASN A 331 8.39 -6.92 -9.84
CA ASN A 331 8.87 -5.77 -10.59
C ASN A 331 8.51 -4.49 -9.83
N VAL A 332 9.44 -3.92 -9.08
CA VAL A 332 9.20 -2.74 -8.25
C VAL A 332 9.78 -1.48 -8.88
N GLY A 333 9.06 -0.37 -8.79
CA GLY A 333 9.55 0.94 -9.18
C GLY A 333 10.77 1.38 -8.37
N TYR A 334 11.53 2.36 -8.85
CA TYR A 334 12.66 2.92 -8.11
C TYR A 334 12.90 4.38 -8.48
N THR A 335 13.53 5.14 -7.57
CA THR A 335 13.70 6.60 -7.66
C THR A 335 14.36 7.07 -8.94
N TYR A 336 15.45 6.42 -9.39
CA TYR A 336 16.12 6.76 -10.66
C TYR A 336 15.37 6.31 -11.91
N GLY A 337 14.33 5.50 -11.72
CA GLY A 337 13.40 5.02 -12.75
C GLY A 337 12.19 5.93 -12.94
N ASP A 338 11.94 6.85 -12.01
CA ASP A 338 10.77 7.73 -12.01
C ASP A 338 10.70 8.60 -13.27
N CYS A 339 9.64 8.43 -14.07
CA CYS A 339 9.44 9.15 -15.33
C CYS A 339 9.05 10.62 -15.12
N SER A 340 8.58 10.98 -13.93
CA SER A 340 8.16 12.34 -13.60
C SER A 340 9.31 13.28 -13.28
N ASN A 341 10.49 12.74 -12.93
CA ASN A 341 11.65 13.50 -12.52
C ASN A 341 12.62 13.77 -13.69
N PRO A 342 12.75 15.03 -14.18
CA PRO A 342 13.65 15.35 -15.29
C PRO A 342 15.13 15.03 -15.03
N ALA A 343 15.55 14.94 -13.76
CA ALA A 343 16.93 14.60 -13.39
C ALA A 343 17.32 13.16 -13.76
N ASN A 344 16.35 12.28 -13.99
CA ASN A 344 16.57 10.88 -14.35
C ASN A 344 16.92 10.67 -15.84
N LEU A 345 16.85 11.72 -16.68
CA LEU A 345 17.25 11.62 -18.08
C LEU A 345 18.79 11.50 -18.19
N VAL A 346 19.26 10.35 -18.68
CA VAL A 346 20.70 10.06 -18.80
C VAL A 346 21.21 10.28 -20.23
N PHE A 347 22.38 10.92 -20.35
CA PHE A 347 23.11 11.05 -21.61
C PHE A 347 24.45 10.31 -21.54
N PRO A 348 24.95 9.76 -22.67
CA PRO A 348 26.31 9.25 -22.76
C PRO A 348 27.33 10.32 -22.41
N SER A 349 28.39 9.92 -21.71
CA SER A 349 29.42 10.83 -21.20
C SER A 349 29.94 11.78 -22.29
N LYS A 350 29.98 13.07 -21.96
CA LYS A 350 30.44 14.16 -22.85
C LYS A 350 29.61 14.37 -24.12
N THR A 351 28.39 13.81 -24.18
CA THR A 351 27.45 14.04 -25.28
C THR A 351 26.15 14.64 -24.78
N LYS A 352 25.30 15.06 -25.72
CA LYS A 352 23.88 15.37 -25.48
C LYS A 352 22.99 14.53 -26.40
N ILE A 353 23.46 13.31 -26.73
CA ILE A 353 22.74 12.40 -27.62
C ILE A 353 21.72 11.65 -26.79
N ASN A 354 20.44 11.90 -27.05
CA ASN A 354 19.36 11.13 -26.46
C ASN A 354 19.24 9.80 -27.23
N ILE A 355 19.95 8.78 -26.75
CA ILE A 355 20.06 7.48 -27.44
C ILE A 355 18.69 6.82 -27.59
N LEU A 356 17.85 6.88 -26.55
CA LEU A 356 16.61 6.09 -26.45
C LEU A 356 15.35 6.91 -26.78
N GLY A 357 15.53 8.20 -27.11
CA GLY A 357 14.43 9.12 -27.34
C GLY A 357 13.58 9.36 -26.09
N GLU A 358 14.15 9.18 -24.90
CA GLU A 358 13.41 9.30 -23.65
C GLU A 358 13.09 10.76 -23.32
N PHE A 359 12.00 10.96 -22.58
CA PHE A 359 11.63 12.25 -22.04
C PHE A 359 11.04 12.06 -20.64
N TYR A 360 11.43 12.94 -19.73
CA TYR A 360 11.03 12.91 -18.33
C TYR A 360 10.32 14.22 -18.00
N CYS A 361 9.13 14.12 -17.44
CA CYS A 361 8.19 15.23 -17.24
C CYS A 361 7.07 14.81 -16.29
N SER A 362 6.39 15.74 -15.62
CA SER A 362 5.42 15.42 -14.55
C SER A 362 4.33 14.41 -14.92
N ASN A 363 3.98 14.28 -16.20
CA ASN A 363 2.98 13.34 -16.73
C ASN A 363 3.58 12.28 -17.68
N CYS A 364 4.91 12.15 -17.72
CA CYS A 364 5.59 11.14 -18.53
C CYS A 364 5.38 9.76 -17.91
N LYS A 365 5.26 8.75 -18.78
CA LYS A 365 4.99 7.37 -18.38
C LYS A 365 6.01 6.42 -19.01
N CYS A 366 6.16 5.26 -18.40
CA CYS A 366 7.03 4.19 -18.84
C CYS A 366 6.31 3.28 -19.84
N THR A 367 7.02 2.83 -20.87
CA THR A 367 6.59 1.69 -21.68
C THR A 367 7.77 0.83 -22.11
N ALA A 368 7.49 -0.39 -22.56
CA ALA A 368 8.49 -1.26 -23.18
C ALA A 368 8.96 -0.70 -24.53
N THR A 369 10.27 -0.68 -24.74
CA THR A 369 10.91 -0.06 -25.89
C THR A 369 12.30 -0.65 -26.14
N THR A 370 12.66 -0.73 -27.41
CA THR A 370 14.02 -1.03 -27.88
C THR A 370 14.55 0.09 -28.77
N LEU A 371 13.92 1.27 -28.71
CA LEU A 371 14.26 2.39 -29.57
C LEU A 371 15.72 2.79 -29.41
N ARG A 372 16.38 3.02 -30.55
CA ARG A 372 17.73 3.54 -30.60
C ARG A 372 17.86 4.55 -31.73
N SER A 373 18.18 5.79 -31.36
CA SER A 373 18.30 6.94 -32.27
C SER A 373 19.36 6.67 -33.33
N ASP A 374 19.09 7.05 -34.58
CA ASP A 374 19.95 6.75 -35.73
C ASP A 374 21.36 7.38 -35.62
N ASP A 375 21.51 8.44 -34.81
CA ASP A 375 22.80 9.10 -34.53
C ASP A 375 23.60 8.46 -33.38
N SER A 376 23.11 7.35 -32.80
CA SER A 376 23.70 6.70 -31.62
C SER A 376 24.43 5.39 -31.90
N THR A 377 24.78 5.10 -33.17
CA THR A 377 25.38 3.83 -33.60
C THR A 377 26.70 3.48 -32.91
N ASN A 378 27.42 4.47 -32.39
CA ASN A 378 28.71 4.29 -31.69
C ASN A 378 28.59 3.94 -30.20
N TRP A 379 27.39 3.95 -29.63
CA TRP A 379 27.17 3.71 -28.20
C TRP A 379 26.41 2.42 -27.95
N LEU A 380 26.89 1.61 -27.00
CA LEU A 380 26.20 0.41 -26.56
C LEU A 380 25.14 0.78 -25.51
N VAL A 381 23.91 0.30 -25.71
CA VAL A 381 22.86 0.34 -24.71
C VAL A 381 22.92 -0.96 -23.94
N ASN A 382 22.83 -0.89 -22.61
CA ASN A 382 22.72 -2.08 -21.78
C ASN A 382 21.53 -2.93 -22.24
N SER A 383 21.74 -4.22 -22.51
CA SER A 383 20.68 -5.11 -22.97
C SER A 383 19.54 -5.28 -21.95
N ARG A 384 19.79 -4.98 -20.66
CA ARG A 384 18.72 -4.90 -19.64
C ARG A 384 17.72 -3.77 -19.90
N ARG A 385 18.12 -2.75 -20.66
CA ARG A 385 17.30 -1.56 -20.94
C ARG A 385 16.26 -1.88 -22.01
N GLN A 386 15.09 -2.35 -21.57
CA GLN A 386 13.96 -2.75 -22.43
C GLN A 386 12.71 -1.87 -22.22
N THR A 387 12.86 -0.79 -21.45
CA THR A 387 11.79 0.17 -21.16
C THR A 387 12.29 1.60 -21.32
N GLY A 388 11.39 2.59 -21.33
CA GLY A 388 11.74 3.99 -21.47
C GLY A 388 10.62 4.91 -21.02
N CYS A 389 10.99 6.09 -20.53
CA CYS A 389 10.04 7.13 -20.17
C CYS A 389 9.77 8.04 -21.37
N TYR A 390 8.49 8.29 -21.66
CA TYR A 390 8.07 9.13 -22.78
C TYR A 390 6.91 10.05 -22.39
N ALA A 391 6.86 11.22 -23.02
CA ALA A 391 5.69 12.07 -22.96
C ALA A 391 4.54 11.42 -23.73
N MET A 392 3.41 11.25 -23.06
CA MET A 392 2.19 10.67 -23.63
C MET A 392 1.03 11.65 -23.44
N ARG A 393 0.14 11.72 -24.43
CA ARG A 393 -1.17 12.32 -24.26
C ARG A 393 -2.26 11.38 -24.76
N CYS A 394 -3.43 11.51 -24.15
CA CYS A 394 -4.57 10.68 -24.46
C CYS A 394 -5.54 11.47 -25.34
N ILE A 395 -5.88 10.87 -26.48
CA ILE A 395 -6.81 11.44 -27.46
C ILE A 395 -8.09 10.61 -27.36
N ALA A 396 -9.16 11.29 -26.96
CA ALA A 396 -10.47 10.67 -26.78
C ALA A 396 -10.98 10.07 -28.10
N PRO A 397 -11.77 8.99 -28.04
CA PRO A 397 -12.44 8.42 -29.20
C PRO A 397 -13.27 9.44 -29.96
N ALA A 398 -13.27 9.38 -31.30
CA ALA A 398 -14.07 10.26 -32.14
C ALA A 398 -15.59 10.09 -31.94
N ASP A 399 -16.03 8.95 -31.38
CA ASP A 399 -17.43 8.67 -31.05
C ASP A 399 -17.89 9.33 -29.73
N GLY A 400 -17.00 10.05 -29.03
CA GLY A 400 -17.29 10.72 -27.76
C GLY A 400 -17.46 9.77 -26.56
N SER A 401 -17.12 8.49 -26.71
CA SER A 401 -17.16 7.53 -25.60
C SER A 401 -15.98 7.73 -24.64
N ASN A 402 -16.21 7.49 -23.34
CA ASN A 402 -15.17 7.45 -22.32
C ASN A 402 -14.56 6.04 -22.17
N ASP A 403 -14.61 5.21 -23.22
CA ASP A 403 -14.08 3.85 -23.19
C ASP A 403 -12.56 3.88 -23.33
N PRO A 404 -11.78 3.54 -22.28
CA PRO A 404 -10.32 3.60 -22.33
C PRO A 404 -9.76 2.70 -23.43
N SER A 405 -10.43 1.58 -23.76
CA SER A 405 -9.96 0.66 -24.80
C SER A 405 -9.97 1.25 -26.21
N LYS A 406 -10.71 2.34 -26.41
CA LYS A 406 -10.78 3.10 -27.67
C LYS A 406 -9.91 4.36 -27.67
N THR A 407 -9.33 4.72 -26.53
CA THR A 407 -8.48 5.90 -26.39
C THR A 407 -7.15 5.70 -27.12
N ILE A 408 -6.76 6.71 -27.90
CA ILE A 408 -5.47 6.70 -28.60
C ILE A 408 -4.43 7.33 -27.68
N ILE A 409 -3.31 6.65 -27.50
CA ILE A 409 -2.15 7.21 -26.80
C ILE A 409 -1.21 7.78 -27.85
N GLU A 410 -1.07 9.10 -27.89
CA GLU A 410 -0.06 9.75 -28.72
C GLU A 410 1.21 9.97 -27.90
N PHE A 411 2.31 9.42 -28.40
CA PHE A 411 3.66 9.65 -27.89
C PHE A 411 4.27 10.87 -28.54
N SER A 412 5.09 11.61 -27.79
CA SER A 412 6.00 12.62 -28.33
C SER A 412 7.44 12.20 -28.04
N ILE A 413 8.18 11.81 -29.09
CA ILE A 413 9.51 11.22 -28.97
C ILE A 413 10.56 12.19 -29.51
N PRO A 414 11.43 12.76 -28.66
CA PRO A 414 12.50 13.68 -29.10
C PRO A 414 13.57 12.96 -29.93
N ARG A 415 13.90 13.52 -31.10
CA ARG A 415 14.95 13.03 -31.99
C ARG A 415 16.26 13.78 -31.78
N SER A 416 17.28 13.06 -31.35
CA SER A 416 18.59 13.66 -31.06
C SER A 416 19.24 14.28 -32.31
N LYS A 417 19.12 13.64 -33.47
CA LYS A 417 19.80 14.06 -34.70
C LYS A 417 19.22 15.35 -35.30
N THR A 418 17.90 15.42 -35.40
CA THR A 418 17.17 16.51 -36.06
C THR A 418 16.76 17.63 -35.11
N LYS A 419 16.87 17.41 -33.78
CA LYS A 419 16.49 18.36 -32.73
C LYS A 419 15.01 18.78 -32.77
N ASP A 420 14.16 17.86 -33.18
CA ASP A 420 12.70 17.98 -33.15
C ASP A 420 12.08 16.78 -32.41
N ALA A 421 10.75 16.67 -32.41
CA ALA A 421 10.02 15.53 -31.85
C ALA A 421 9.14 14.88 -32.92
N VAL A 422 8.99 13.56 -32.86
CA VAL A 422 8.08 12.79 -33.71
C VAL A 422 6.91 12.28 -32.88
N ALA A 423 5.70 12.43 -33.43
CA ALA A 423 4.49 11.90 -32.83
C ALA A 423 4.20 10.50 -33.39
N VAL A 424 3.85 9.55 -32.52
CA VAL A 424 3.38 8.22 -32.92
C VAL A 424 2.16 7.82 -32.10
N ASN A 425 1.18 7.21 -32.76
CA ASN A 425 -0.12 6.90 -32.17
C ASN A 425 -0.26 5.41 -31.90
N CYS A 426 -0.59 5.09 -30.66
CA CYS A 426 -0.95 3.77 -30.20
C CYS A 426 -2.48 3.64 -30.16
N THR A 427 -3.00 2.76 -31.00
CA THR A 427 -4.44 2.46 -31.10
C THR A 427 -4.81 1.12 -30.45
N SER A 428 -3.82 0.33 -30.04
CA SER A 428 -4.06 -1.00 -29.45
C SER A 428 -2.95 -1.36 -28.48
N LYS A 429 -3.32 -1.83 -27.28
CA LYS A 429 -2.38 -2.35 -26.27
C LYS A 429 -1.49 -3.44 -26.87
N GLY A 430 -0.19 -3.37 -26.58
CA GLY A 430 0.80 -4.36 -27.01
C GLY A 430 1.24 -4.26 -28.47
N ALA A 431 0.65 -3.37 -29.28
CA ALA A 431 1.12 -3.13 -30.64
C ALA A 431 2.57 -2.61 -30.63
N GLN A 432 3.39 -3.09 -31.56
CA GLN A 432 4.76 -2.65 -31.72
C GLN A 432 4.86 -1.67 -32.89
N LEU A 433 5.39 -0.48 -32.63
CA LEU A 433 5.49 0.62 -33.59
C LEU A 433 6.95 0.91 -33.93
N SER A 434 7.23 1.10 -35.21
CA SER A 434 8.48 1.73 -35.66
C SER A 434 8.37 3.25 -35.53
N VAL A 435 9.44 3.90 -35.11
CA VAL A 435 9.48 5.35 -34.88
C VAL A 435 10.47 6.01 -35.86
N PRO A 436 10.05 6.99 -36.68
CA PRO A 436 10.94 7.64 -37.63
C PRO A 436 12.17 8.27 -36.96
N GLY A 437 13.37 7.91 -37.43
CA GLY A 437 14.64 8.37 -36.85
C GLY A 437 15.21 7.47 -35.76
N PHE A 438 14.57 6.31 -35.53
CA PHE A 438 15.02 5.28 -34.60
C PHE A 438 15.00 3.90 -35.26
N SER A 439 15.96 3.09 -34.88
CA SER A 439 15.87 1.63 -34.96
C SER A 439 15.15 1.05 -33.75
N GLY A 440 14.75 -0.23 -33.81
CA GLY A 440 13.99 -0.88 -32.74
C GLY A 440 12.49 -0.55 -32.79
N LEU A 441 11.81 -0.87 -31.69
CA LEU A 441 10.34 -0.80 -31.60
C LEU A 441 9.91 -0.17 -30.27
N LEU A 442 8.83 0.59 -30.33
CA LEU A 442 8.07 1.07 -29.18
C LEU A 442 6.85 0.16 -28.98
N THR A 443 6.60 -0.29 -27.76
CA THR A 443 5.40 -1.09 -27.45
C THR A 443 4.31 -0.18 -26.89
N CYS A 444 3.10 -0.33 -27.40
CA CYS A 444 1.94 0.43 -26.93
C CYS A 444 1.49 -0.05 -25.54
N PRO A 445 1.47 0.84 -24.53
CA PRO A 445 1.03 0.51 -23.18
C PRO A 445 -0.50 0.35 -23.14
N ASP A 446 -1.01 -0.06 -21.99
CA ASP A 446 -2.45 -0.19 -21.76
C ASP A 446 -3.10 1.20 -21.58
N PRO A 447 -4.06 1.60 -22.43
CA PRO A 447 -4.77 2.86 -22.26
C PRO A 447 -5.48 3.02 -20.91
N SER A 448 -5.94 1.91 -20.29
CA SER A 448 -6.58 1.96 -18.96
C SER A 448 -5.61 2.31 -17.82
N VAL A 449 -4.30 2.19 -18.06
CA VAL A 449 -3.25 2.57 -17.11
C VAL A 449 -2.73 3.99 -17.40
N ILE A 450 -2.61 4.36 -18.68
CA ILE A 450 -2.02 5.64 -19.08
C ILE A 450 -3.02 6.79 -19.07
N CYS A 451 -4.24 6.55 -19.52
CA CYS A 451 -5.20 7.60 -19.88
C CYS A 451 -6.32 7.82 -18.89
N ASP A 452 -6.47 6.91 -17.94
CA ASP A 452 -7.48 7.03 -16.91
C ASP A 452 -6.98 7.99 -15.82
N SER A 453 -7.60 9.16 -15.75
CA SER A 453 -7.05 10.31 -15.02
C SER A 453 -7.75 10.64 -13.69
N ALA A 454 -8.79 9.90 -13.30
CA ALA A 454 -9.38 9.97 -11.96
C ALA A 454 -10.47 8.91 -11.80
N GLU A 455 -10.17 7.82 -11.09
CA GLU A 455 -11.23 6.97 -10.55
C GLU A 455 -11.58 7.49 -9.14
N SER A 456 -12.79 8.02 -8.99
CA SER A 456 -13.39 8.22 -7.67
C SER A 456 -13.94 6.89 -7.20
N PHE A 457 -13.43 6.38 -6.08
CA PHE A 457 -14.01 5.22 -5.41
C PHE A 457 -15.27 5.68 -4.66
N THR A 458 -16.27 4.82 -4.55
CA THR A 458 -17.47 5.03 -3.70
C THR A 458 -17.75 3.74 -2.95
N PHE A 459 -18.34 3.75 -1.75
CA PHE A 459 -18.75 2.49 -1.13
C PHE A 459 -20.13 2.07 -1.66
N ALA A 460 -20.32 0.76 -1.89
CA ALA A 460 -21.55 0.23 -2.50
C ALA A 460 -22.85 0.52 -1.73
N ASP A 461 -22.76 0.88 -0.44
CA ASP A 461 -23.92 1.12 0.42
C ASP A 461 -24.53 2.53 0.27
N ASP A 462 -23.89 3.45 -0.48
CA ASP A 462 -24.40 4.82 -0.67
C ASP A 462 -25.43 4.96 -1.81
N ILE A 463 -25.71 3.91 -2.60
CA ILE A 463 -26.76 3.94 -3.63
C ILE A 463 -27.47 2.58 -3.72
N THR A 464 -28.78 2.57 -3.47
CA THR A 464 -29.69 1.47 -3.81
C THR A 464 -29.78 1.30 -5.33
N THR A 465 -28.81 0.62 -5.96
CA THR A 465 -28.89 -0.22 -7.18
C THR A 465 -27.50 -0.44 -7.78
N SER A 466 -27.12 -1.72 -7.94
CA SER A 466 -26.10 -2.30 -8.85
C SER A 466 -24.75 -1.59 -9.05
N THR A 467 -23.69 -2.28 -8.61
CA THR A 467 -22.39 -2.45 -9.29
C THR A 467 -21.96 -1.37 -10.28
N ASN A 468 -21.21 -0.37 -9.80
CA ASN A 468 -20.09 0.24 -10.51
C ASN A 468 -19.23 1.04 -9.52
N LEU A 469 -18.11 0.48 -9.07
CA LEU A 469 -17.12 1.16 -8.21
C LEU A 469 -16.12 2.02 -9.03
N ARG A 470 -16.49 2.38 -10.26
CA ARG A 470 -15.71 3.25 -11.15
C ARG A 470 -16.58 4.44 -11.53
N SER A 471 -16.33 5.59 -10.90
CA SER A 471 -16.96 6.85 -11.28
C SER A 471 -15.89 7.87 -11.65
N SER A 472 -16.04 8.49 -12.81
CA SER A 472 -15.18 9.56 -13.31
C SER A 472 -15.70 10.92 -12.80
N SER A 473 -15.16 11.42 -11.68
CA SER A 473 -15.02 12.86 -11.42
C SER A 473 -14.40 13.12 -10.03
N ALA A 474 -13.13 13.53 -9.99
CA ALA A 474 -12.63 14.40 -8.93
C ALA A 474 -11.37 15.13 -9.38
N THR A 475 -11.48 16.44 -9.58
CA THR A 475 -10.32 17.35 -9.68
C THR A 475 -9.68 17.47 -8.30
N HIS A 476 -8.46 16.97 -8.13
CA HIS A 476 -7.71 17.16 -6.89
C HIS A 476 -7.07 18.56 -6.86
N ALA A 477 -7.56 19.39 -5.93
CA ALA A 477 -6.86 20.59 -5.48
C ALA A 477 -6.03 20.22 -4.25
N ALA A 478 -4.74 20.58 -4.27
CA ALA A 478 -3.82 20.44 -3.14
C ALA A 478 -4.40 21.12 -1.89
N THR A 479 -4.99 20.34 -1.00
CA THR A 479 -5.48 20.77 0.31
C THR A 479 -4.96 19.78 1.35
N SER A 480 -4.68 20.29 2.56
CA SER A 480 -3.98 19.57 3.63
C SER A 480 -4.62 18.22 3.92
N TRP A 481 -3.83 17.16 3.80
CA TRP A 481 -4.24 15.77 3.89
C TRP A 481 -4.89 15.38 5.24
N LEU A 482 -4.52 16.04 6.34
CA LEU A 482 -5.17 15.86 7.66
C LEU A 482 -6.65 16.26 7.68
N THR A 483 -7.09 17.16 6.78
CA THR A 483 -8.49 17.53 6.67
C THR A 483 -9.31 16.55 5.82
N MET A 484 -8.66 15.71 5.00
CA MET A 484 -9.30 14.76 4.09
C MET A 484 -9.64 13.40 4.71
N LEU A 485 -8.94 12.98 5.77
CA LEU A 485 -9.10 11.62 6.31
C LEU A 485 -10.46 11.38 6.97
N LEU A 486 -10.97 12.36 7.71
CA LEU A 486 -12.14 12.15 8.59
C LEU A 486 -13.08 13.37 8.69
N GLY A 487 -12.62 14.60 8.43
CA GLY A 487 -13.34 15.85 8.72
C GLY A 487 -13.24 16.30 10.20
N TRP A 488 -12.20 15.86 10.92
CA TRP A 488 -12.09 15.97 12.39
C TRP A 488 -10.93 16.90 12.76
N ALA A 489 -10.97 17.46 13.97
CA ALA A 489 -9.88 18.25 14.53
C ALA A 489 -8.83 17.32 15.18
N PHE A 490 -7.67 17.18 14.54
CA PHE A 490 -6.52 16.49 15.14
C PHE A 490 -5.72 17.48 16.00
N THR A 491 -5.48 17.13 17.26
CA THR A 491 -4.55 17.85 18.13
C THR A 491 -3.32 16.97 18.36
N ALA A 492 -2.21 17.31 17.69
CA ALA A 492 -0.94 16.62 17.84
C ALA A 492 -0.02 17.43 18.76
N TYR A 493 0.61 16.75 19.73
CA TYR A 493 1.61 17.36 20.60
C TYR A 493 2.99 16.78 20.27
N ALA A 494 3.88 17.63 19.77
CA ALA A 494 5.28 17.30 19.58
C ALA A 494 6.05 17.58 20.87
N LEU A 495 6.57 16.53 21.51
CA LEU A 495 7.45 16.66 22.67
C LEU A 495 8.90 16.56 22.20
N TRP A 496 9.54 17.70 22.01
CA TRP A 496 10.99 17.77 21.77
C TRP A 496 11.72 17.72 23.12
N GLN A 497 12.63 16.76 23.30
CA GLN A 497 13.62 16.77 24.39
C GLN A 497 15.00 17.07 23.84
#